data_AF-A0A535R554-F1
#
_entry.id   AF-A0A535R554-F1
#
_cell.length_a   1.000
_cell.length_b   1.000
_cell.length_c   1.000
_cell.angle_alpha   90.00
_cell.angle_beta   90.00
_cell.angle_gamma   90.00
#
_symmetry.space_group_name_H-M   'P 1'
#
loop_
_entity.id
_entity.type
_entity.pdbx_description
1 polymer ?
#
loop_
_entity_poly.entity_id
_entity_poly.type
_entity_poly.pdbx_seq_one_letter_code
_entity_poly.pdbx_strand_id
1 'polypeptide(L)' 'MTTALIYDPIFLEHITPANHPEQPQRLQVAMDVLQALNWLERDGLVQLAPRAASEDE' A
#
# COMPACT_ATOMS: atom_id res chain seq x y z
N MET A 1 11.64 -6.41 -17.04
CA MET A 1 11.94 -6.68 -15.62
C MET A 1 10.61 -6.62 -14.87
N THR A 2 10.31 -7.61 -14.04
CA THR A 2 9.06 -7.66 -13.28
C THR A 2 9.23 -6.92 -11.95
N THR A 3 8.28 -6.06 -11.58
CA THR A 3 8.23 -5.34 -10.30
C THR A 3 6.97 -5.77 -9.56
N ALA A 4 7.09 -6.17 -8.29
CA ALA A 4 5.93 -6.48 -7.45
C ALA A 4 5.54 -5.27 -6.59
N LEU A 5 4.25 -4.93 -6.57
CA LEU A 5 3.66 -3.98 -5.63
C LEU A 5 2.88 -4.78 -4.58
N ILE A 6 3.29 -4.69 -3.32
CA ILE A 6 2.54 -5.27 -2.21
C ILE A 6 1.53 -4.22 -1.71
N TYR A 7 0.26 -4.54 -1.81
CA TYR A 7 -0.82 -3.65 -1.39
C TYR A 7 -2.02 -4.45 -0.90
N ASP A 8 -2.67 -3.95 0.15
CA ASP A 8 -3.96 -4.44 0.63
C ASP A 8 -4.73 -3.29 1.30
N PRO A 9 -6.04 -3.15 1.07
CA PRO A 9 -6.87 -2.16 1.76
C PRO A 9 -6.81 -2.24 3.29
N ILE A 10 -6.47 -3.40 3.88
CA ILE A 10 -6.34 -3.58 5.33
C ILE A 10 -5.34 -2.59 5.96
N PHE A 11 -4.37 -2.10 5.20
CA PHE A 11 -3.40 -1.10 5.68
C PHE A 11 -4.06 0.24 6.04
N LEU A 12 -5.25 0.53 5.51
CA LEU A 12 -6.02 1.73 5.85
C LEU A 12 -6.78 1.60 7.18
N GLU A 13 -6.86 0.39 7.74
CA GLU A 13 -7.51 0.12 9.03
C GLU A 13 -6.61 0.38 10.23
N HIS A 14 -5.33 0.73 10.00
CA HIS A 14 -4.43 1.17 11.07
C HIS A 14 -4.80 2.58 11.54
N ILE A 15 -5.79 2.65 12.44
CA ILE A 15 -6.25 3.91 13.03
C ILE A 15 -5.46 4.21 14.29
N THR A 16 -4.71 5.30 14.28
CA THR A 16 -3.96 5.80 15.44
C THR A 16 -4.78 6.79 16.26
N PRO A 17 -4.43 7.01 17.55
CA PRO A 17 -5.13 7.99 18.39
C PRO A 17 -5.07 9.42 17.84
N ALA A 18 -5.97 10.28 18.31
CA ALA A 18 -5.97 11.69 17.94
C ALA A 18 -4.62 12.37 18.21
N ASN A 19 -4.21 13.28 17.31
CA ASN A 19 -2.92 13.98 17.30
C ASN A 19 -1.68 13.10 17.07
N HIS A 20 -1.85 11.82 16.74
CA HIS A 20 -0.73 10.99 16.30
C HIS A 20 -0.30 11.41 14.88
N PRO A 21 1.02 11.51 14.60
CA PRO A 21 1.52 12.00 13.31
C PRO A 21 1.33 10.98 12.17
N GLU A 22 1.19 9.70 12.50
CA GLU A 22 0.87 8.66 11.52
C GLU A 22 -0.61 8.76 11.14
N GLN A 23 -0.89 8.69 9.84
CA GLN A 23 -2.22 8.84 9.26
C GLN A 23 -2.36 7.85 8.10
N PRO A 24 -3.36 6.96 8.08
CA PRO A 24 -3.54 5.97 7.02
C PRO A 24 -3.78 6.62 5.64
N GLN A 25 -4.27 7.87 5.61
CA GLN A 25 -4.45 8.66 4.39
C GLN A 25 -3.16 8.86 3.60
N ARG A 26 -1.98 8.75 4.24
CA ARG A 26 -0.70 8.80 3.52
C ARG A 26 -0.59 7.70 2.47
N LEU A 27 -1.06 6.48 2.79
CA LEU A 27 -1.08 5.38 1.83
C LEU A 27 -2.09 5.65 0.72
N GLN A 28 -3.28 6.14 1.07
CA GLN A 28 -4.31 6.48 0.08
C GLN A 28 -3.76 7.49 -0.95
N VAL A 29 -3.14 8.57 -0.48
CA VAL A 29 -2.54 9.60 -1.37
C VAL A 29 -1.44 9.00 -2.25
N ALA A 30 -0.61 8.10 -1.71
CA ALA A 30 0.42 7.43 -2.52
C ALA A 30 -0.21 6.59 -3.65
N MET A 31 -1.25 5.80 -3.35
CA MET A 31 -1.97 5.00 -4.34
C MET A 31 -2.68 5.85 -5.39
N ASP A 32 -3.30 6.96 -4.97
CA ASP A 32 -3.96 7.91 -5.88
C ASP A 32 -2.96 8.52 -6.88
N VAL A 33 -1.76 8.89 -6.42
CA VAL A 33 -0.70 9.40 -7.29
C VAL A 33 -0.23 8.33 -8.27
N LEU A 34 -0.02 7.08 -7.81
CA LEU A 34 0.37 5.98 -8.69
C LEU A 34 -0.69 5.70 -9.77
N GLN A 35 -1.97 5.77 -9.40
CA GLN A 35 -3.08 5.63 -10.35
C GLN A 35 -3.12 6.80 -11.33
N ALA A 36 -2.99 8.04 -10.87
CA ALA A 36 -3.03 9.24 -11.70
C ALA A 36 -1.88 9.29 -12.73
N LEU A 37 -0.72 8.70 -12.40
CA LEU A 37 0.42 8.56 -13.30
C LEU A 37 0.33 7.34 -14.23
N ASN A 38 -0.75 6.57 -14.16
CA ASN A 38 -0.95 5.29 -14.85
C ASN A 38 0.13 4.25 -14.54
N TRP A 39 0.76 4.34 -13.37
CA TRP A 39 1.84 3.43 -13.00
C TRP A 39 1.33 2.06 -12.56
N LEU A 40 0.10 1.98 -12.07
CA LEU A 40 -0.54 0.72 -11.70
C LEU A 40 -0.81 -0.21 -12.90
N GLU A 41 -0.77 0.33 -14.12
CA GLU A 41 -0.99 -0.40 -15.37
C GLU A 41 0.30 -0.61 -16.18
N ARG A 42 1.46 -0.21 -15.63
CA ARG A 42 2.74 -0.31 -16.34
C ARG A 42 3.11 -1.76 -16.61
N ASP A 43 3.61 -2.03 -17.81
CA ASP A 43 4.16 -3.34 -18.18
C ASP A 43 5.16 -3.88 -17.15
N GLY A 44 4.94 -5.13 -16.76
CA GLY A 44 5.78 -5.83 -15.79
C GLY A 44 5.50 -5.48 -14.32
N LEU A 45 4.51 -4.64 -14.01
CA LEU A 45 4.01 -4.50 -12.64
C LEU A 45 3.04 -5.64 -12.31
N VAL A 46 3.24 -6.27 -11.16
CA VAL A 46 2.33 -7.28 -10.61
C VAL A 46 1.93 -6.84 -9.21
N GLN A 47 0.62 -6.78 -8.94
CA GLN A 47 0.14 -6.53 -7.58
C GLN A 47 -0.01 -7.87 -6.83
N LEU A 48 0.50 -7.93 -5.60
CA LEU A 48 0.40 -9.10 -4.75
C LEU A 48 -0.24 -8.71 -3.42
N ALA A 49 -1.13 -9.56 -2.93
CA ALA A 49 -1.64 -9.45 -1.56
C ALA A 49 -0.52 -9.81 -0.57
N PRO A 50 -0.39 -9.07 0.55
CA PRO A 50 0.50 -9.43 1.63
C PRO A 50 0.03 -10.71 2.32
N ARG A 51 0.95 -11.38 3.00
CA ARG A 51 0.61 -12.39 4.02
C ARG A 51 0.74 -11.76 5.41
N ALA A 52 0.01 -12.30 6.38
CA ALA A 52 0.25 -11.95 7.78
C ALA A 52 1.68 -12.32 8.18
N ALA A 53 2.33 -11.43 8.92
CA ALA A 53 3.59 -11.71 9.58
C ALA A 53 3.38 -12.78 10.67
N SER A 54 4.37 -13.65 10.86
CA SER A 54 4.36 -14.65 11.93
C SER A 54 5.10 -14.12 13.15
N GLU A 55 5.14 -14.84 14.27
CA GLU A 55 5.97 -14.40 15.41
C GLU A 55 7.48 -14.48 15.09
N ASP A 56 7.87 -15.40 14.21
CA ASP A 56 9.26 -15.64 13.81
C ASP A 56 9.76 -14.71 12.68
N GLU A 57 8.86 -13.95 12.04
CA GLU A 57 9.13 -13.12 10.84
C GLU A 57 8.52 -11.71 10.95
#